data_AF-A0A0J1GEL3-F1
#
_entry.id   AF-A0A0J1GEL3-F1
#
_cell.length_a   1.000
_cell.length_b   1.000
_cell.length_c   1.000
_cell.angle_alpha   90.00
_cell.angle_beta   90.00
_cell.angle_gamma   90.00
#
_symmetry.space_group_name_H-M   'P 1'
#
loop_
_entity.id
_entity.type
_entity.pdbx_description
1 polymer ?
#
loop_
_entity_poly.entity_id
_entity_poly.type
_entity_poly.pdbx_seq_one_letter_code
_entity_poly.pdbx_strand_id
1 'polypeptide(L)'
;MGYENITARLLAKELQCSTQPIFHIFKNMDELKKALYEKTRNYFTEVMLTPSSDPNTPLFLSMGLHYVALAQKEKHLFQLLCMSDSFQLNSIYQLAEGVPASVGAEVFTKMWIFTHGIASIAATNTTDLPEDEIRDLLIEVFKDFYKGQWNEII
;
A
#
# COMPACT_ATOMS: atom_id res chain seq x y z
N MET A 1 11.48 -10.28 7.39
CA MET A 1 12.03 -9.94 8.73
C MET A 1 12.84 -8.65 8.59
N GLY A 2 12.43 -7.53 9.18
CA GLY A 2 13.15 -6.26 8.99
C GLY A 2 12.78 -5.19 10.01
N TYR A 3 11.50 -4.88 10.15
CA TYR A 3 11.02 -3.81 11.04
C TYR A 3 11.20 -4.08 12.54
N GLU A 4 10.91 -5.31 12.99
CA GLU A 4 11.06 -5.71 14.40
C GLU A 4 12.49 -5.49 14.93
N ASN A 5 13.48 -5.57 14.04
CA ASN A 5 14.90 -5.46 14.38
C ASN A 5 15.42 -4.02 14.38
N ILE A 6 14.61 -3.02 14.03
CA ILE A 6 15.02 -1.62 14.07
C ILE A 6 15.28 -1.21 15.52
N THR A 7 16.50 -0.75 15.80
CA THR A 7 16.91 -0.24 17.11
C THR A 7 17.62 1.10 16.97
N ALA A 8 17.56 1.94 18.00
CA ALA A 8 18.26 3.22 18.02
C ALA A 8 19.77 3.05 17.76
N ARG A 9 20.38 1.96 18.23
CA ARG A 9 21.80 1.68 18.00
C ARG A 9 22.11 1.41 16.53
N LEU A 10 21.28 0.63 15.84
CA LEU A 10 21.46 0.37 14.40
C LEU A 10 21.27 1.64 13.58
N LEU A 11 20.25 2.43 13.90
CA LEU A 11 19.99 3.72 13.25
C LEU A 11 21.13 4.71 13.49
N ALA A 12 21.63 4.81 14.72
CA ALA A 12 22.75 5.69 15.06
C ALA A 12 24.03 5.30 14.30
N LYS A 13 24.28 4.00 14.17
CA LYS A 13 25.40 3.48 13.38
C LYS A 13 25.27 3.88 11.90
N GLU A 14 24.09 3.72 11.32
CA GLU A 14 23.82 4.08 9.91
C GLU A 14 23.93 5.60 9.68
N LEU A 15 23.42 6.40 10.62
CA LEU A 15 23.50 7.86 10.60
C LEU A 15 24.86 8.42 11.05
N GLN A 16 25.82 7.56 11.37
CA GLN A 16 27.15 7.93 11.87
C GLN A 16 27.12 8.89 13.07
N CYS A 17 26.20 8.67 14.00
CA CYS A 17 26.02 9.48 15.20
C CYS A 17 25.85 8.63 16.47
N SER A 18 25.71 9.28 17.64
CA SER A 18 25.32 8.58 18.87
C SER A 18 23.81 8.30 18.86
N THR A 19 23.29 7.56 19.85
CA THR A 19 21.84 7.37 19.98
C THR A 19 21.12 8.62 20.47
N GLN A 20 21.84 9.63 20.97
CA GLN A 20 21.26 10.81 21.61
C GLN A 20 20.42 11.69 20.67
N PRO A 21 20.83 12.00 19.42
CA PRO A 21 20.00 12.76 18.49
C PRO A 21 18.67 12.07 18.14
N ILE A 22 18.64 10.73 18.11
CA ILE A 22 17.42 9.97 17.86
C ILE A 22 16.44 10.18 19.03
N PHE A 23 16.93 10.05 20.27
CA PHE A 23 16.10 10.23 21.46
C PHE A 23 15.79 11.71 21.79
N HIS A 24 16.43 12.65 21.09
CA HIS A 24 16.03 14.05 21.10
C HIS A 24 14.73 14.28 20.33
N ILE A 25 14.48 13.49 19.28
CA ILE A 25 13.29 13.59 18.43
C ILE A 25 12.19 12.65 18.93
N PHE A 26 12.54 11.43 19.35
CA PHE A 26 11.59 10.40 19.77
C PHE A 26 11.81 10.02 21.23
N LYS A 27 10.75 9.97 22.03
CA LYS A 27 10.80 9.58 23.45
C LYS A 27 11.29 8.14 23.64
N ASN A 28 10.94 7.25 22.72
CA ASN A 28 11.31 5.84 22.77
C ASN A 28 11.21 5.18 21.38
N MET A 29 11.52 3.89 21.31
CA MET A 29 11.45 3.12 20.06
C MET A 29 10.03 2.98 19.52
N ASP A 30 9.00 2.96 20.37
CA ASP A 30 7.60 2.82 19.93
C ASP A 30 7.12 4.07 19.19
N GLU A 31 7.49 5.26 19.68
CA GLU A 31 7.17 6.52 19.00
C GLU A 31 7.88 6.63 17.64
N LEU A 32 9.16 6.23 17.57
CA LEU A 32 9.90 6.16 16.31
C LEU A 32 9.24 5.19 15.32
N LYS A 33 8.91 4.00 15.80
CA LYS A 33 8.23 2.94 15.03
C LYS A 33 6.88 3.41 14.49
N LYS A 34 6.08 4.08 15.32
CA LYS A 34 4.82 4.71 14.90
C LYS A 34 5.02 5.81 13.85
N ALA A 35 6.01 6.68 14.03
CA ALA A 35 6.31 7.73 13.06
C ALA A 35 6.78 7.15 11.71
N LEU A 36 7.58 6.07 11.74
CA LEU A 36 7.98 5.34 10.54
C LEU A 36 6.78 4.71 9.83
N TYR A 37 5.87 4.08 10.58
CA TYR A 37 4.64 3.52 10.05
C TYR A 37 3.78 4.60 9.34
N GLU A 38 3.50 5.73 10.01
CA GLU A 38 2.71 6.81 9.41
C GLU A 38 3.38 7.41 8.17
N LYS A 39 4.70 7.60 8.22
CA LYS A 39 5.46 8.08 7.06
C LYS A 39 5.37 7.11 5.88
N THR A 40 5.44 5.81 6.17
CA THR A 40 5.30 4.76 5.14
C THR A 40 3.88 4.73 4.58
N ARG A 41 2.86 4.86 5.42
CA ARG A 41 1.45 4.89 5.01
C ARG A 41 1.16 6.09 4.10
N ASN A 42 1.67 7.27 4.45
CA ASN A 42 1.52 8.47 3.65
C ASN A 42 2.21 8.33 2.30
N TYR A 43 3.45 7.81 2.29
CA TYR A 43 4.17 7.53 1.05
C TYR A 43 3.40 6.59 0.11
N PHE A 44 2.87 5.47 0.64
CA PHE A 44 2.04 4.55 -0.15
C PHE A 44 0.78 5.24 -0.68
N THR A 45 0.08 5.99 0.17
CA THR A 45 -1.13 6.73 -0.21
C THR A 45 -0.87 7.73 -1.34
N GLU A 46 0.20 8.52 -1.24
CA GLU A 46 0.59 9.52 -2.25
C GLU A 46 0.89 8.87 -3.61
N VAL A 47 1.64 7.77 -3.63
CA VAL A 47 1.96 7.04 -4.86
C VAL A 47 0.71 6.42 -5.47
N MET A 48 -0.15 5.79 -4.66
CA MET A 48 -1.40 5.20 -5.14
C MET A 48 -2.33 6.22 -5.78
N LEU A 49 -2.45 7.41 -5.19
CA LEU A 49 -3.35 8.47 -5.66
C LEU A 49 -2.74 9.31 -6.79
N THR A 50 -1.52 9.01 -7.23
CA THR A 50 -0.92 9.67 -8.39
C THR A 50 -1.74 9.32 -9.64
N PRO A 51 -2.21 10.30 -10.43
CA PRO A 51 -2.95 10.04 -11.66
C PRO A 51 -2.10 9.28 -12.69
N SER A 52 -2.75 8.45 -13.51
CA SER A 52 -2.10 7.85 -14.68
C SER A 52 -1.65 8.94 -15.66
N SER A 53 -0.56 8.66 -16.38
CA SER A 53 -0.14 9.51 -17.51
C SER A 53 -1.12 9.43 -18.68
N ASP A 54 -1.85 8.32 -18.81
CA ASP A 54 -2.96 8.18 -19.74
C ASP A 54 -4.28 8.60 -19.04
N PRO A 55 -4.91 9.70 -19.47
CA PRO A 55 -6.14 10.21 -18.84
C PRO A 55 -7.34 9.26 -19.00
N ASN A 56 -7.28 8.28 -19.90
CA ASN A 56 -8.34 7.29 -20.08
C ASN A 56 -8.19 6.08 -19.14
N THR A 57 -7.11 6.01 -18.36
CA THR A 57 -6.95 4.95 -17.37
C THR A 57 -7.86 5.21 -16.17
N PRO A 58 -8.81 4.31 -15.85
CA PRO A 58 -9.69 4.49 -14.70
C PRO A 58 -8.91 4.52 -13.39
N LEU A 59 -9.39 5.31 -12.43
CA LEU A 59 -8.72 5.51 -11.13
C LEU A 59 -8.43 4.20 -10.39
N PHE A 60 -9.37 3.23 -10.41
CA PHE A 60 -9.16 1.94 -9.73
C PHE A 60 -7.95 1.18 -10.31
N LEU A 61 -7.74 1.28 -11.62
CA LEU A 61 -6.69 0.57 -12.33
C LEU A 61 -5.34 1.23 -12.07
N SER A 62 -5.26 2.57 -12.19
CA SER A 62 -4.03 3.29 -11.88
C SER A 62 -3.62 3.11 -10.42
N MET A 63 -4.57 3.22 -9.48
CA MET A 63 -4.32 2.97 -8.05
C MET A 63 -3.81 1.55 -7.80
N GLY A 64 -4.45 0.55 -8.41
CA GLY A 64 -4.08 -0.86 -8.22
C GLY A 64 -2.69 -1.18 -8.77
N LEU A 65 -2.36 -0.69 -9.96
CA LEU A 65 -1.03 -0.87 -10.56
C LEU A 65 0.06 -0.19 -9.73
N HIS A 66 -0.14 1.05 -9.30
CA HIS A 66 0.80 1.75 -8.43
C HIS A 66 1.02 1.01 -7.10
N TYR A 67 -0.06 0.48 -6.51
CA TYR A 67 0.04 -0.26 -5.24
C TYR A 67 0.85 -1.55 -5.38
N VAL A 68 0.60 -2.35 -6.42
CA VAL A 68 1.34 -3.60 -6.66
C VAL A 68 2.80 -3.32 -7.02
N ALA A 69 3.08 -2.32 -7.87
CA ALA A 69 4.43 -1.93 -8.21
C ALA A 69 5.23 -1.48 -6.97
N LEU A 70 4.58 -0.74 -6.07
CA LEU A 70 5.21 -0.33 -4.81
C LEU A 70 5.47 -1.51 -3.87
N ALA A 71 4.56 -2.48 -3.81
CA ALA A 71 4.75 -3.72 -3.06
C ALA A 71 5.92 -4.56 -3.60
N GLN A 72 6.10 -4.62 -4.92
CA GLN A 72 7.23 -5.30 -5.57
C GLN A 72 8.57 -4.61 -5.27
N LYS A 73 8.60 -3.28 -5.37
CA LYS A 73 9.81 -2.46 -5.21
C LYS A 73 10.22 -2.34 -3.73
N GLU A 74 9.27 -2.03 -2.86
CA GLU A 74 9.49 -1.66 -1.46
C GLU A 74 9.01 -2.76 -0.49
N LYS A 75 9.44 -4.00 -0.73
CA LYS A 75 8.93 -5.20 -0.02
C LYS A 75 8.93 -5.09 1.50
N HIS A 76 9.98 -4.52 2.08
CA HIS A 76 10.08 -4.35 3.53
C HIS A 76 9.13 -3.27 4.09
N LEU A 77 8.87 -2.21 3.33
CA LEU A 77 7.90 -1.18 3.70
C LEU A 77 6.46 -1.70 3.57
N PHE A 78 6.19 -2.49 2.53
CA PHE A 78 4.91 -3.19 2.41
C PHE A 78 4.68 -4.15 3.59
N GLN A 79 5.69 -4.96 3.95
CA GLN A 79 5.61 -5.85 5.12
C GLN A 79 5.39 -5.08 6.43
N LEU A 80 6.04 -3.92 6.60
CA LEU A 80 5.78 -3.02 7.73
C LEU A 80 4.30 -2.60 7.77
N LEU A 81 3.76 -2.13 6.65
CA LEU A 81 2.39 -1.65 6.60
C LEU A 81 1.35 -2.76 6.79
N CYS A 82 1.56 -3.92 6.17
CA CYS A 82 0.49 -4.89 5.99
C CYS A 82 0.65 -6.18 6.81
N MET A 83 1.84 -6.43 7.35
CA MET A 83 2.16 -7.68 8.08
C MET A 83 2.68 -7.42 9.50
N SER A 84 2.53 -6.20 10.01
CA SER A 84 2.81 -5.88 11.42
C SER A 84 1.51 -5.63 12.18
N ASP A 85 1.55 -5.78 13.51
CA ASP A 85 0.43 -5.44 14.39
C ASP A 85 0.12 -3.92 14.43
N SER A 86 0.87 -3.11 13.67
CA SER A 86 0.70 -1.66 13.59
C SER A 86 -0.49 -1.24 12.72
N PHE A 87 -0.95 -2.11 11.81
CA PHE A 87 -2.15 -1.88 11.02
C PHE A 87 -3.34 -2.64 11.61
N GLN A 88 -4.25 -1.91 12.24
CA GLN A 88 -5.48 -2.48 12.79
C GLN A 88 -6.67 -1.99 11.97
N LEU A 89 -7.31 -2.92 11.27
CA LEU A 89 -8.64 -2.73 10.71
C LEU A 89 -9.66 -3.31 11.69
N ASN A 90 -10.56 -2.46 12.19
CA ASN A 90 -11.70 -2.90 12.97
C ASN A 90 -12.79 -3.52 12.07
N SER A 91 -12.77 -3.18 10.78
CA SER A 91 -13.67 -3.73 9.77
C SER A 91 -13.04 -3.63 8.38
N ILE A 92 -13.28 -4.62 7.53
CA ILE A 92 -12.84 -4.60 6.12
C ILE A 92 -13.44 -3.42 5.34
N TYR A 93 -14.58 -2.88 5.77
CA TYR A 93 -15.22 -1.73 5.11
C TYR A 93 -14.49 -0.41 5.36
N GLN A 94 -13.61 -0.35 6.35
CA GLN A 94 -12.76 0.84 6.57
C GLN A 94 -11.79 1.08 5.40
N LEU A 95 -11.55 0.05 4.58
CA LEU A 95 -10.78 0.17 3.35
C LEU A 95 -11.46 1.10 2.34
N ALA A 96 -12.79 1.20 2.36
CA ALA A 96 -13.54 2.07 1.47
C ALA A 96 -13.74 3.51 2.01
N GLU A 97 -13.23 3.81 3.21
CA GLU A 97 -13.28 5.16 3.77
C GLU A 97 -12.38 6.12 2.96
N GLY A 98 -12.95 7.20 2.42
CA GLY A 98 -12.21 8.19 1.62
C GLY A 98 -12.23 7.95 0.10
N VAL A 99 -12.98 6.96 -0.38
CA VAL A 99 -13.11 6.65 -1.81
C VAL A 99 -14.16 7.54 -2.47
N PRO A 100 -13.95 8.01 -3.72
CA PRO A 100 -14.97 8.70 -4.49
C PRO A 100 -16.23 7.83 -4.65
N ALA A 101 -17.41 8.42 -4.43
CA ALA A 101 -18.70 7.72 -4.40
C ALA A 101 -19.08 6.98 -5.70
N SER A 102 -18.36 7.20 -6.81
CA SER A 102 -18.68 6.73 -8.16
C SER A 102 -18.55 5.21 -8.37
N VAL A 103 -17.67 4.52 -7.64
CA VAL A 103 -17.45 3.07 -7.80
C VAL A 103 -18.30 2.22 -6.84
N GLY A 104 -18.88 2.85 -5.81
CA GLY A 104 -19.59 2.15 -4.74
C GLY A 104 -18.64 1.44 -3.77
N ALA A 105 -18.88 1.60 -2.47
CA ALA A 105 -18.00 1.08 -1.42
C ALA A 105 -17.79 -0.45 -1.48
N GLU A 106 -18.79 -1.20 -1.94
CA GLU A 106 -18.71 -2.66 -2.07
C GLU A 106 -17.70 -3.09 -3.14
N VAL A 107 -17.81 -2.54 -4.36
CA VAL A 107 -16.91 -2.87 -5.47
C VAL A 107 -15.49 -2.45 -5.12
N PHE A 108 -15.33 -1.26 -4.52
CA PHE A 108 -14.02 -0.81 -4.06
C PHE A 108 -13.41 -1.77 -3.03
N THR A 109 -14.17 -2.19 -2.02
CA THR A 109 -13.67 -3.10 -0.98
C THR A 109 -13.20 -4.42 -1.60
N LYS A 110 -13.96 -4.98 -2.54
CA LYS A 110 -13.58 -6.22 -3.24
C LYS A 110 -12.33 -6.04 -4.09
N MET A 111 -12.24 -4.95 -4.84
CA MET A 111 -11.06 -4.60 -5.63
C MET A 111 -9.83 -4.41 -4.75
N TRP A 112 -9.96 -3.75 -3.60
CA TRP A 112 -8.88 -3.57 -2.66
C TRP A 112 -8.36 -4.92 -2.16
N ILE A 113 -9.25 -5.81 -1.72
CA ILE A 113 -8.88 -7.14 -1.23
C ILE A 113 -8.15 -7.94 -2.32
N PHE A 114 -8.67 -7.93 -3.55
CA PHE A 114 -8.05 -8.65 -4.67
C PHE A 114 -6.65 -8.08 -5.00
N THR A 115 -6.54 -6.76 -5.15
CA THR A 115 -5.27 -6.07 -5.42
C THR A 115 -4.28 -6.31 -4.29
N HIS A 116 -4.73 -6.30 -3.03
CA HIS A 116 -3.90 -6.61 -1.88
C HIS A 116 -3.37 -8.05 -1.87
N GLY A 117 -4.14 -9.00 -2.39
CA GLY A 117 -3.67 -10.36 -2.64
C GLY A 117 -2.51 -10.40 -3.62
N ILE A 118 -2.63 -9.72 -4.76
CA ILE A 118 -1.54 -9.61 -5.76
C ILE A 118 -0.31 -8.95 -5.14
N ALA A 119 -0.49 -7.80 -4.46
CA ALA A 119 0.59 -7.07 -3.80
C ALA A 119 1.31 -7.93 -2.74
N SER A 120 0.57 -8.74 -1.99
CA SER A 120 1.15 -9.66 -1.00
C SER A 120 1.99 -10.75 -1.66
N ILE A 121 1.54 -11.33 -2.78
CA ILE A 121 2.33 -12.29 -3.57
C ILE A 121 3.61 -11.62 -4.09
N ALA A 122 3.49 -10.43 -4.67
CA ALA A 122 4.61 -9.62 -5.15
C ALA A 122 5.65 -9.33 -4.04
N ALA A 123 5.20 -9.01 -2.83
CA ALA A 123 6.06 -8.62 -1.72
C ALA A 123 6.70 -9.81 -0.97
N THR A 124 6.16 -11.02 -1.12
CA THR A 124 6.62 -12.21 -0.36
C THR A 124 7.22 -13.30 -1.22
N ASN A 125 7.03 -13.26 -2.54
CA ASN A 125 7.53 -14.27 -3.44
C ASN A 125 8.65 -13.74 -4.37
N THR A 126 9.33 -14.67 -5.03
CA THR A 126 10.31 -14.42 -6.09
C THR A 126 9.67 -14.37 -7.47
N THR A 127 8.35 -14.45 -7.56
CA THR A 127 7.62 -14.41 -8.82
C THR A 127 7.67 -13.01 -9.42
N ASP A 128 8.14 -12.92 -10.65
CA ASP A 128 7.95 -11.73 -11.47
C ASP A 128 6.49 -11.70 -11.91
N LEU A 129 5.79 -10.63 -11.55
CA LEU A 129 4.42 -10.37 -12.00
C LEU A 129 4.48 -9.20 -12.97
N PRO A 130 4.39 -9.44 -14.28
CA PRO A 130 4.41 -8.39 -15.29
C PRO A 130 3.24 -7.42 -15.09
N GLU A 131 3.49 -6.13 -15.32
CA GLU A 131 2.46 -5.09 -15.16
C GLU A 131 1.23 -5.36 -16.05
N ASP A 132 1.44 -5.84 -17.27
CA ASP A 132 0.36 -6.15 -18.21
C ASP A 132 -0.56 -7.28 -17.72
N GLU A 133 0.01 -8.33 -17.10
CA GLU A 133 -0.80 -9.40 -16.51
C GLU A 133 -1.61 -8.90 -15.31
N ILE A 134 -1.01 -8.04 -14.47
CA ILE A 134 -1.71 -7.43 -13.34
C ILE A 134 -2.84 -6.53 -13.86
N ARG A 135 -2.57 -5.73 -14.88
CA ARG A 135 -3.55 -4.85 -15.54
C ARG A 135 -4.75 -5.65 -16.03
N ASP A 136 -4.51 -6.73 -16.78
CA ASP A 136 -5.57 -7.57 -17.33
C ASP A 136 -6.42 -8.21 -16.23
N LEU A 137 -5.78 -8.76 -15.18
CA LEU A 137 -6.48 -9.33 -14.02
C LEU A 137 -7.34 -8.30 -13.28
N LEU A 138 -6.82 -7.09 -13.05
CA LEU A 138 -7.56 -6.02 -12.37
C LEU A 138 -8.77 -5.58 -13.20
N ILE A 139 -8.63 -5.50 -14.53
CA ILE A 139 -9.73 -5.15 -15.44
C ILE A 139 -10.81 -6.24 -15.44
N GLU A 140 -10.41 -7.50 -15.55
CA GLU A 140 -11.30 -8.66 -15.55
C GLU A 140 -12.12 -8.72 -14.26
N VAL A 141 -11.44 -8.68 -13.11
CA VAL A 141 -12.08 -8.76 -11.80
C VAL A 141 -12.97 -7.55 -11.52
N PHE A 142 -12.59 -6.36 -12.01
CA PHE A 142 -13.46 -5.20 -11.94
C PHE A 142 -14.77 -5.44 -12.71
N LYS A 143 -14.74 -6.08 -13.89
CA LYS A 143 -15.96 -6.43 -14.66
C LYS A 143 -16.87 -7.35 -13.87
N ASP A 144 -16.30 -8.32 -13.19
CA ASP A 144 -17.06 -9.31 -12.43
C ASP A 144 -17.72 -8.70 -11.20
N PHE A 145 -17.07 -7.73 -10.55
CA PHE A 145 -17.59 -7.08 -9.37
C PHE A 145 -18.55 -5.93 -9.69
N TYR A 146 -18.30 -5.20 -10.77
CA TYR A 146 -19.07 -4.03 -11.14
C TYR A 146 -20.31 -4.42 -11.97
N LYS A 147 -21.49 -4.23 -11.37
CA LYS A 147 -22.79 -4.55 -11.99
C LYS A 147 -23.41 -3.39 -12.78
N GLY A 148 -22.72 -2.26 -12.93
CA GLY A 148 -23.19 -1.08 -13.67
C GLY A 148 -22.78 -1.10 -15.15
N GLN A 149 -23.10 -0.03 -15.89
CA GLN A 149 -22.69 0.09 -17.30
C GLN A 149 -21.24 0.56 -17.41
N TRP A 150 -20.42 -0.19 -18.14
CA TRP A 150 -18.99 0.07 -18.30
C TRP A 150 -18.65 1.49 -18.81
N ASN A 151 -19.52 2.11 -19.60
CA ASN A 151 -19.32 3.44 -20.16
C ASN A 151 -19.40 4.59 -19.13
N GLU A 152 -19.74 4.31 -17.88
CA GLU A 152 -19.86 5.31 -16.81
C GLU A 152 -18.55 5.53 -16.01
N ILE A 153 -17.52 4.73 -16.28
CA ILE A 153 -16.27 4.67 -15.49
C ILE A 153 -15.01 5.02 -16.33
N ILE A 154 -15.17 5.15 -17.65
CA ILE A 154 -14.12 5.52 -18.61
C ILE A 154 -14.31 6.97 -19.04
#